data_AF-A0A4R2CSU4-F1
#
_entry.id   AF-A0A4R2CSU4-F1
#
_cell.length_a   1.000
_cell.length_b   1.000
_cell.length_c   1.000
_cell.angle_alpha   90.00
_cell.angle_beta   90.00
_cell.angle_gamma   90.00
#
_symmetry.space_group_name_H-M   'P 1'
#
loop_
_entity.id
_entity.type
_entity.pdbx_description
1 polymer ?
#
loop_
_entity_poly.entity_id
_entity_poly.type
_entity_poly.pdbx_seq_one_letter_code
_entity_poly.pdbx_strand_id
1 'polypeptide(L)'
;MNRSEEDRAIAEAVERLIKAFPGLSPETIERAVAESRPEFEGNPIRDFVPLFVERSARHRLRTLTTAGYHRIPLPTLEARRR
;
A
#
# COMPACT_ATOMS: atom_id res chain seq x y z
N MET A 1 11.39 -11.63 16.04
CA MET A 1 10.90 -10.25 16.24
C MET A 1 9.77 -10.22 17.28
N ASN A 2 9.83 -9.30 18.26
CA ASN A 2 8.73 -9.03 19.20
C ASN A 2 7.75 -7.96 18.64
N ARG A 3 6.66 -7.67 19.37
CA ARG A 3 5.64 -6.69 18.91
C ARG A 3 6.18 -5.27 18.73
N SER A 4 7.06 -4.81 19.61
CA SER A 4 7.64 -3.46 19.53
C SER A 4 8.62 -3.33 18.36
N GLU A 5 9.40 -4.37 18.08
CA GLU A 5 10.26 -4.44 16.90
C GLU A 5 9.42 -4.48 15.61
N GLU A 6 8.31 -5.22 15.62
CA GLU A 6 7.32 -5.23 14.52
C GLU A 6 6.74 -3.83 14.30
N ASP A 7 6.29 -3.14 15.36
CA ASP A 7 5.72 -1.80 15.28
C ASP A 7 6.71 -0.82 14.64
N ARG A 8 7.97 -0.86 15.07
CA ARG A 8 9.03 -0.02 14.48
C ARG A 8 9.25 -0.34 13.01
N ALA A 9 9.37 -1.62 12.65
CA ALA A 9 9.58 -2.02 11.27
C ALA A 9 8.38 -1.66 10.36
N ILE A 10 7.15 -1.68 10.90
CA ILE A 10 5.94 -1.21 10.21
C ILE A 10 5.97 0.30 10.04
N ALA A 11 6.40 1.08 11.04
CA ALA A 11 6.55 2.54 10.91
C ALA A 11 7.56 2.90 9.82
N GLU A 12 8.71 2.22 9.77
CA GLU A 12 9.70 2.40 8.69
C GLU A 12 9.13 2.00 7.32
N ALA A 13 8.24 1.01 7.27
CA ALA A 13 7.52 0.63 6.04
C ALA A 13 6.55 1.73 5.58
N VAL A 14 5.83 2.38 6.51
CA VAL A 14 4.97 3.54 6.21
C VAL A 14 5.78 4.64 5.56
N GLU A 15 6.95 5.00 6.11
CA GLU A 15 7.82 6.03 5.52
C GLU A 15 8.27 5.67 4.09
N ARG A 16 8.61 4.41 3.84
CA ARG A 16 8.96 3.93 2.49
C ARG A 16 7.78 4.03 1.54
N LEU A 17 6.57 3.71 2.00
CA LEU A 17 5.35 3.79 1.18
C LEU A 17 4.97 5.25 0.88
N ILE A 18 5.10 6.17 1.83
CA ILE A 18 4.89 7.61 1.59
C ILE A 18 5.80 8.09 0.46
N LYS A 19 7.09 7.73 0.50
CA LYS A 19 8.06 8.06 -0.57
C LYS A 19 7.70 7.42 -1.91
N ALA A 20 7.13 6.21 -1.91
CA ALA A 20 6.78 5.47 -3.11
C ALA A 20 5.46 5.95 -3.78
N PHE A 21 4.58 6.61 -3.03
CA PHE A 21 3.27 7.06 -3.50
C PHE A 21 3.04 8.56 -3.23
N PRO A 22 3.84 9.47 -3.81
CA PRO A 22 3.78 10.91 -3.51
C PRO A 22 2.45 11.58 -3.90
N GLY A 23 1.61 10.92 -4.70
CA GLY A 23 0.28 11.41 -5.06
C GLY A 23 -0.84 11.05 -4.09
N LEU A 24 -0.54 10.31 -3.01
CA LEU A 24 -1.50 9.93 -1.98
C LEU A 24 -1.16 10.64 -0.66
N SER A 25 -2.19 10.95 0.12
CA SER A 25 -1.98 11.56 1.44
C SER A 25 -1.38 10.55 2.42
N PRO A 26 -0.55 10.98 3.39
CA PRO A 26 0.00 10.10 4.42
C PRO A 26 -1.06 9.29 5.16
N GLU A 27 -2.23 9.87 5.45
CA GLU A 27 -3.34 9.20 6.13
C GLU A 27 -3.90 8.04 5.29
N THR A 28 -3.89 8.16 3.97
CA THR A 28 -4.30 7.08 3.06
C THR A 28 -3.29 5.92 3.11
N ILE A 29 -1.99 6.24 3.20
CA ILE A 29 -0.93 5.24 3.33
C ILE A 29 -1.05 4.52 4.67
N GLU A 30 -1.18 5.26 5.77
CA GLU A 30 -1.32 4.72 7.12
C GLU A 30 -2.53 3.81 7.24
N ARG A 31 -3.68 4.22 6.69
CA ARG A 31 -4.89 3.38 6.65
C ARG A 31 -4.66 2.07 5.89
N ALA A 32 -4.05 2.12 4.71
CA ALA A 32 -3.78 0.90 3.93
C ALA A 32 -2.84 -0.08 4.67
N VAL A 33 -1.90 0.45 5.45
CA VAL A 33 -1.02 -0.35 6.32
C VAL A 33 -1.79 -0.93 7.50
N ALA A 34 -2.60 -0.12 8.19
CA ALA A 34 -3.44 -0.57 9.29
C ALA A 34 -4.43 -1.67 8.87
N GLU A 35 -5.02 -1.56 7.68
CA GLU A 35 -5.92 -2.58 7.11
C GLU A 35 -5.20 -3.88 6.73
N SER A 36 -3.88 -3.84 6.51
CA SER A 36 -3.09 -5.00 6.12
C SER A 36 -2.58 -5.82 7.33
N ARG A 37 -2.48 -5.20 8.51
CA ARG A 37 -1.89 -5.83 9.71
C ARG A 37 -2.72 -6.97 10.33
N PRO A 38 -4.07 -6.87 10.42
CA PRO A 38 -4.90 -7.91 11.03
C PRO A 38 -4.77 -9.30 10.37
N GLU A 39 -4.38 -9.37 9.11
CA GLU A 39 -4.16 -10.64 8.37
C GLU A 39 -3.09 -11.53 9.02
N PHE A 40 -2.23 -10.97 9.87
CA PHE A 40 -1.10 -11.67 10.48
C PHE A 40 -1.23 -11.82 12.00
N GLU A 41 -2.40 -11.51 12.56
CA GLU A 41 -2.69 -11.76 13.97
C GLU A 41 -2.72 -13.28 14.27
N GLY A 42 -2.33 -13.67 15.49
CA GLY A 42 -2.30 -15.08 15.92
C GLY A 42 -1.07 -15.90 15.48
N ASN A 43 -0.22 -15.39 14.59
CA ASN A 43 1.03 -16.06 14.21
C ASN A 43 2.18 -15.77 15.20
N PRO A 44 2.89 -16.79 15.72
CA PRO A 44 3.99 -16.61 16.66
C PRO A 44 5.29 -16.14 15.98
N ILE A 45 5.48 -16.46 14.70
CA ILE A 45 6.65 -16.01 13.91
C ILE A 45 6.32 -14.65 13.30
N ARG A 46 7.06 -13.61 13.73
CA ARG A 46 6.73 -12.21 13.38
C ARG A 46 7.77 -11.51 12.52
N ASP A 47 8.91 -12.15 12.27
CA ASP A 47 10.03 -11.57 11.51
C ASP A 47 9.66 -11.17 10.07
N PHE A 48 8.64 -11.82 9.48
CA PHE A 48 8.16 -11.53 8.13
C PHE A 48 6.90 -10.66 8.10
N VAL A 49 6.29 -10.38 9.25
CA VAL A 49 5.04 -9.61 9.29
C VAL A 49 5.21 -8.21 8.71
N PRO A 50 6.26 -7.43 9.04
CA PRO A 50 6.45 -6.11 8.44
C PRO A 50 6.55 -6.16 6.91
N LEU A 51 7.25 -7.16 6.38
CA LEU A 51 7.41 -7.35 4.93
C LEU A 51 6.06 -7.64 4.25
N PHE A 52 5.25 -8.52 4.83
CA PHE A 52 3.95 -8.85 4.26
C PHE A 52 2.94 -7.71 4.39
N VAL A 53 2.92 -7.02 5.53
CA VAL A 53 2.11 -5.81 5.72
C VAL A 53 2.46 -4.76 4.66
N GLU A 54 3.75 -4.48 4.43
CA GLU A 54 4.19 -3.52 3.42
C GLU A 54 3.76 -3.94 2.00
N ARG A 55 3.88 -5.24 1.67
CA ARG A 55 3.48 -5.78 0.36
C ARG A 55 1.97 -5.68 0.15
N SER A 56 1.18 -6.06 1.14
CA SER A 56 -0.29 -5.99 1.11
C SER A 56 -0.77 -4.54 1.01
N ALA A 57 -0.17 -3.62 1.79
CA ALA A 57 -0.48 -2.20 1.69
C ALA A 57 -0.13 -1.64 0.31
N ARG A 58 1.05 -1.96 -0.23
CA ARG A 58 1.46 -1.55 -1.58
C ARG A 58 0.48 -2.04 -2.65
N HIS A 59 -0.07 -3.25 -2.51
CA HIS A 59 -1.08 -3.75 -3.43
C HIS A 59 -2.38 -2.92 -3.34
N ARG A 60 -2.90 -2.69 -2.14
CA ARG A 60 -4.09 -1.84 -1.89
C ARG A 60 -3.92 -0.43 -2.49
N LEU A 61 -2.76 0.20 -2.25
CA LEU A 61 -2.45 1.55 -2.75
C LEU A 61 -2.38 1.62 -4.27
N ARG A 62 -1.82 0.60 -4.94
CA ARG A 62 -1.83 0.51 -6.41
C ARG A 62 -3.25 0.40 -6.98
N THR A 63 -4.14 -0.30 -6.28
CA THR A 63 -5.56 -0.39 -6.67
C THR A 63 -6.25 0.97 -6.53
N LEU A 64 -5.93 1.74 -5.48
CA LEU A 64 -6.47 3.11 -5.31
C LEU A 64 -5.96 4.07 -6.39
N THR A 65 -4.68 4.01 -6.75
CA THR A 65 -4.15 4.88 -7.82
C THR A 65 -4.74 4.51 -9.17
N THR A 66 -4.79 3.23 -9.55
CA THR A 66 -5.37 2.83 -10.85
C THR A 66 -6.88 3.12 -10.94
N ALA A 67 -7.64 2.96 -9.85
CA ALA A 67 -9.04 3.31 -9.81
C ALA A 67 -9.25 4.84 -9.87
N GLY A 68 -8.35 5.61 -9.25
CA GLY A 68 -8.32 7.07 -9.34
C GLY A 68 -7.98 7.60 -10.74
N TYR A 69 -7.06 6.93 -11.46
CA TYR A 69 -6.68 7.24 -12.84
C TYR A 69 -7.78 6.90 -13.86
N HIS A 70 -8.71 5.99 -13.54
CA HIS A 70 -9.83 5.65 -14.43
C HIS A 70 -10.89 6.76 -14.54
N ARG A 71 -10.82 7.82 -13.73
CA ARG A 71 -11.69 9.00 -13.87
C ARG A 71 -11.31 9.93 -15.03
N ILE A 72 -10.19 9.68 -15.71
CA ILE A 72 -9.87 10.32 -16.98
C ILE A 72 -10.27 9.31 -18.07
N PRO A 73 -11.28 9.58 -18.92
CA PRO A 73 -11.52 8.73 -20.08
C PRO A 73 -10.25 8.76 -20.93
N LEU A 74 -9.61 7.61 -21.11
CA LEU A 74 -8.53 7.45 -22.08
C LEU A 74 -9.08 7.97 -23.43
N PRO A 75 -8.38 8.87 -24.14
CA PRO A 75 -8.79 9.23 -25.48
C PRO A 75 -8.79 7.93 -26.29
N THR A 76 -9.98 7.49 -26.68
CA THR A 76 -10.17 6.27 -27.46
C THR A 76 -9.22 6.34 -28.64
N LEU A 77 -8.35 5.35 -28.80
CA LEU A 77 -7.38 5.24 -29.90
C LEU A 77 -8.05 5.08 -31.29
N GLU A 78 -9.35 5.34 -31.41
CA GLU A 78 -10.13 5.20 -32.64
C GLU A 78 -10.06 6.41 -33.57
N ALA A 79 -9.52 7.56 -33.15
CA ALA A 79 -9.41 8.75 -34.01
C ALA A 79 -8.20 8.74 -34.98
N ARG A 80 -7.61 7.56 -35.25
CA ARG A 80 -6.52 7.38 -36.24
C ARG A 80 -6.78 6.27 -37.25
N ARG A 81 -8.03 6.05 -37.63
CA ARG A 81 -8.33 5.47 -38.95
C ARG A 81 -9.04 6.52 -39.80
N ARG A 82 -8.39 6.79 -40.92
CA ARG A 82 -8.85 7.60 -42.04
C ARG A 82 -10.10 7.01 -42.66
#